data_AF-A0A1J4RLX8-F1
#
_entry.id   AF-A0A1J4RLX8-F1
#
_cell.length_a   1.000
_cell.length_b   1.000
_cell.length_c   1.000
_cell.angle_alpha   90.00
_cell.angle_beta   90.00
_cell.angle_gamma   90.00
#
_symmetry.space_group_name_H-M   'P 1'
#
loop_
_entity.id
_entity.type
_entity.pdbx_description
1 polymer ?
#
loop_
_entity_poly.entity_id
_entity_poly.type
_entity_poly.pdbx_seq_one_letter_code
_entity_poly.pdbx_strand_id
1 'polypeptide(L)'
;MTILSTDIKYRKSVVQTDTSANGGRMGNIQVISGVRHALFPRVTKSQRDAGVTHYRKEFWCNENASDESGYGVLNYLMAPSNAGDTFYLAKGTQNDTQADFDRNAHPYARTWEGAGQLETALSGGETSVSLDMEDTDFMFPNGGKLWLSDILMTAQTVDAGVVAGDSVYYSSGSWSKVTHIDNITYPYGWAASSTTVISKQETTNEEFLEVATNQYSGEVIGTGNGSNTAPTLATLTNKINGVCRQADWLPVVTATCGAIARTADIDCEGGCTGYCSAGNLNMANGAWTTPITWTTAPDNATNITIVYYENAWSWSGNVATVELAEQVTNAYPVAATFGAGCIETDEVACETSVWTEASASGTYDETSYPLTMYNDGTVYETWTLTFSSASAFSVAGAYYGSVGSGNTSSDFSPNNIDMGQPYFTINSNGWGGTWTSGDTIVFNTVPSAVPMLLCQHVPAGTAAESNNLLPVGNYTE
;
A
#
# COMPACT_ATOMS: atom_id res chain seq x y z
N MET A 1 15.01 -15.76 13.86
CA MET A 1 13.84 -16.44 14.48
C MET A 1 12.64 -16.17 13.58
N THR A 2 11.66 -17.06 13.50
CA THR A 2 10.47 -16.85 12.65
C THR A 2 9.58 -15.74 13.23
N ILE A 3 9.06 -14.86 12.37
CA ILE A 3 8.03 -13.87 12.74
C ILE A 3 6.74 -14.61 13.11
N LEU A 4 6.20 -14.32 14.28
CA LEU A 4 4.94 -14.90 14.74
C LEU A 4 3.78 -13.99 14.35
N SER A 5 2.58 -14.55 14.20
CA SER A 5 1.36 -13.74 14.01
C SER A 5 1.12 -12.75 15.15
N THR A 6 1.63 -13.05 16.35
CA THR A 6 1.58 -12.15 17.51
C THR A 6 2.56 -10.99 17.43
N ASP A 7 3.55 -11.02 16.55
CA ASP A 7 4.51 -9.94 16.34
C ASP A 7 3.92 -8.88 15.39
N ILE A 8 2.91 -9.26 14.61
CA ILE A 8 2.24 -8.35 13.69
C ILE A 8 1.17 -7.54 14.42
N LYS A 9 1.23 -6.22 14.27
CA LYS A 9 0.26 -5.27 14.85
C LYS A 9 -0.26 -4.33 13.79
N TYR A 10 -1.53 -3.95 13.92
CA TYR A 10 -2.10 -2.85 13.16
C TYR A 10 -2.16 -1.61 14.04
N ARG A 11 -1.55 -0.50 13.61
CA ARG A 11 -1.55 0.76 14.38
C ARG A 11 -2.23 1.88 13.61
N LYS A 12 -2.99 2.70 14.32
CA LYS A 12 -3.62 3.90 13.75
C LYS A 12 -2.58 4.93 13.38
N SER A 13 -2.89 5.79 12.42
CA SER A 13 -2.19 7.08 12.31
C SER A 13 -2.47 7.98 13.51
N VAL A 14 -1.58 8.96 13.75
CA VAL A 14 -1.69 9.93 14.86
C VAL A 14 -3.00 10.72 14.81
N VAL A 15 -3.43 11.13 13.61
CA VAL A 15 -4.66 11.90 13.43
C VAL A 15 -5.74 11.01 12.83
N GLN A 16 -6.87 10.91 13.54
CA GLN A 16 -8.05 10.13 13.16
C GLN A 16 -9.26 11.06 13.16
N THR A 17 -9.58 11.64 12.00
CA THR A 17 -10.66 12.61 11.82
C THR A 17 -11.39 12.34 10.50
N ASP A 18 -12.51 13.02 10.26
CA ASP A 18 -13.19 13.00 8.96
C ASP A 18 -12.93 14.33 8.21
N THR A 19 -11.68 14.76 8.20
CA THR A 19 -11.21 16.00 7.55
C THR A 19 -9.96 15.71 6.74
N SER A 20 -9.54 16.65 5.88
CA SER A 20 -8.32 16.51 5.06
C SER A 20 -7.04 16.27 5.87
N ALA A 21 -7.03 16.58 7.17
CA ALA A 21 -5.90 16.35 8.08
C ALA A 21 -5.81 14.92 8.66
N ASN A 22 -6.81 14.08 8.42
CA ASN A 22 -6.81 12.67 8.82
C ASN A 22 -5.60 11.95 8.24
N GLY A 23 -5.04 10.96 8.95
CA GLY A 23 -3.82 10.28 8.53
C GLY A 23 -2.57 10.80 9.24
N GLY A 24 -1.50 11.01 8.49
CA GLY A 24 -0.19 11.42 8.99
C GLY A 24 0.70 10.24 9.40
N ARG A 25 1.59 10.50 10.35
CA ARG A 25 2.55 9.51 10.88
C ARG A 25 1.85 8.37 11.63
N MET A 26 2.54 7.25 11.78
CA MET A 26 2.12 6.15 12.65
C MET A 26 1.98 6.63 14.10
N GLY A 27 0.88 6.29 14.74
CA GLY A 27 0.63 6.52 16.15
C GLY A 27 0.78 5.25 16.98
N ASN A 28 0.68 5.38 18.30
CA ASN A 28 0.93 4.28 19.23
C ASN A 28 -0.33 3.48 19.59
N ILE A 29 -1.49 3.82 19.03
CA ILE A 29 -2.75 3.14 19.34
C ILE A 29 -2.94 1.97 18.38
N GLN A 30 -2.97 0.76 18.92
CA GLN A 30 -3.28 -0.44 18.15
C GLN A 30 -4.76 -0.48 17.73
N VAL A 31 -5.02 -0.95 16.52
CA VAL A 31 -6.32 -1.40 16.04
C VAL A 31 -6.51 -2.84 16.50
N ILE A 32 -7.41 -3.04 17.45
CA ILE A 32 -7.69 -4.37 18.00
C ILE A 32 -8.79 -5.03 17.16
N SER A 33 -8.50 -6.22 16.64
CA SER A 33 -9.47 -7.06 15.92
C SER A 33 -10.70 -7.37 16.78
N GLY A 34 -11.86 -7.55 16.15
CA GLY A 34 -13.13 -7.81 16.83
C GLY A 34 -13.71 -6.65 17.67
N VAL A 35 -13.00 -5.53 17.82
CA VAL A 35 -13.48 -4.36 18.57
C VAL A 35 -14.25 -3.42 17.63
N ARG A 36 -15.55 -3.26 17.90
CA ARG A 36 -16.42 -2.38 17.11
C ARG A 36 -15.93 -0.94 17.12
N HIS A 37 -15.90 -0.35 15.94
CA HIS A 37 -15.42 1.01 15.69
C HIS A 37 -13.97 1.25 16.14
N ALA A 38 -13.15 0.20 16.17
CA ALA A 38 -11.73 0.35 16.47
C ALA A 38 -11.05 1.26 15.44
N LEU A 39 -11.39 1.14 14.15
CA LEU A 39 -10.81 1.95 13.07
C LEU A 39 -11.81 2.97 12.51
N PHE A 40 -12.86 2.46 11.86
CA PHE A 40 -13.92 3.29 11.28
C PHE A 40 -14.93 3.76 12.35
N PRO A 41 -15.46 4.99 12.23
CA PRO A 41 -16.46 5.49 13.16
C PRO A 41 -17.81 4.83 12.87
N ARG A 42 -18.76 4.99 13.79
CA ARG A 42 -20.14 4.58 13.52
C ARG A 42 -20.75 5.48 12.44
N VAL A 43 -21.26 4.87 11.38
CA VAL A 43 -22.09 5.58 10.39
C VAL A 43 -23.46 5.89 11.00
N THR A 44 -23.79 7.18 11.08
CA THR A 44 -25.07 7.67 11.62
C THR A 44 -26.22 7.44 10.65
N LYS A 45 -27.47 7.54 11.14
CA LYS A 45 -28.64 7.45 10.26
C LYS A 45 -28.64 8.55 9.18
N SER A 46 -28.33 9.79 9.56
CA SER A 46 -28.26 10.92 8.62
C SER A 46 -27.18 10.71 7.55
N GLN A 47 -26.04 10.11 7.92
CA GLN A 47 -25.00 9.78 6.94
C GLN A 47 -25.45 8.67 5.99
N ARG A 48 -26.14 7.63 6.46
CA ARG A 48 -26.72 6.62 5.56
C ARG A 48 -27.78 7.22 4.63
N ASP A 49 -28.65 8.09 5.15
CA ASP A 49 -29.69 8.73 4.35
C ASP A 49 -29.10 9.61 3.23
N ALA A 50 -27.94 10.25 3.47
CA ALA A 50 -27.26 11.13 2.51
C ALA A 50 -26.14 10.46 1.69
N GLY A 51 -25.61 9.33 2.14
CA GLY A 51 -24.33 8.79 1.72
C GLY A 51 -23.15 9.44 2.44
N VAL A 52 -22.07 8.69 2.67
CA VAL A 52 -20.82 9.20 3.26
C VAL A 52 -19.62 8.37 2.80
N THR A 53 -18.48 9.02 2.67
CA THR A 53 -17.18 8.34 2.53
C THR A 53 -16.32 8.65 3.74
N HIS A 54 -15.83 7.60 4.41
CA HIS A 54 -14.85 7.71 5.48
C HIS A 54 -13.51 7.19 5.02
N TYR A 55 -12.44 7.85 5.44
CA TYR A 55 -11.07 7.44 5.16
C TYR A 55 -10.33 7.16 6.45
N ARG A 56 -9.50 6.12 6.47
CA ARG A 56 -8.65 5.79 7.60
C ARG A 56 -7.27 5.43 7.10
N LYS A 57 -6.27 5.77 7.90
CA LYS A 57 -4.89 5.32 7.70
C LYS A 57 -4.49 4.50 8.90
N GLU A 58 -3.96 3.33 8.61
CA GLU A 58 -3.33 2.45 9.59
C GLU A 58 -2.00 1.95 9.04
N PHE A 59 -1.30 1.18 9.86
CA PHE A 59 0.01 0.65 9.56
C PHE A 59 0.02 -0.80 9.96
N TRP A 60 0.38 -1.68 9.03
CA TRP A 60 0.83 -3.02 9.36
C TRP A 60 2.25 -2.91 9.91
N CYS A 61 2.50 -3.40 11.12
CA CYS A 61 3.76 -3.24 11.84
C CYS A 61 4.34 -4.61 12.14
N ASN A 62 5.60 -4.81 11.77
CA ASN A 62 6.40 -5.93 12.26
C ASN A 62 7.08 -5.48 13.56
N GLU A 63 6.59 -5.96 14.70
CA GLU A 63 7.14 -5.68 16.04
C GLU A 63 7.89 -6.90 16.58
N ASN A 64 8.54 -7.66 15.71
CA ASN A 64 9.35 -8.79 16.12
C ASN A 64 10.48 -8.32 17.05
N ALA A 65 10.49 -8.81 18.29
CA ALA A 65 11.43 -8.40 19.33
C ALA A 65 12.90 -8.83 19.07
N SER A 66 13.17 -9.59 18.00
CA SER A 66 14.52 -9.92 17.55
C SER A 66 14.95 -9.10 16.34
N ASP A 67 14.16 -8.09 15.95
CA ASP A 67 14.42 -7.16 14.85
C ASP A 67 14.61 -7.85 13.49
N GLU A 68 13.93 -8.99 13.30
CA GLU A 68 13.96 -9.73 12.03
C GLU A 68 13.12 -9.00 10.97
N SER A 69 13.61 -8.95 9.73
CA SER A 69 12.86 -8.42 8.57
C SER A 69 11.67 -9.33 8.22
N GLY A 70 10.54 -8.72 7.85
CA GLY A 70 9.45 -9.44 7.21
C GLY A 70 9.63 -9.48 5.71
N TYR A 71 9.53 -10.65 5.08
CA TYR A 71 9.67 -10.80 3.63
C TYR A 71 8.33 -11.16 2.98
N GLY A 72 8.16 -10.74 1.72
CA GLY A 72 6.98 -11.06 0.90
C GLY A 72 5.67 -10.64 1.57
N VAL A 73 5.65 -9.45 2.19
CA VAL A 73 4.50 -9.00 2.97
C VAL A 73 3.36 -8.61 2.04
N LEU A 74 2.22 -9.30 2.18
CA LEU A 74 0.99 -9.02 1.46
C LEU A 74 -0.11 -8.62 2.42
N ASN A 75 -0.89 -7.59 2.06
CA ASN A 75 -2.12 -7.20 2.75
C ASN A 75 -3.26 -7.04 1.74
N TYR A 76 -4.43 -7.61 2.03
CA TYR A 76 -5.54 -7.70 1.09
C TYR A 76 -6.89 -7.77 1.83
N LEU A 77 -7.98 -7.45 1.13
CA LEU A 77 -9.33 -7.68 1.63
C LEU A 77 -9.73 -9.13 1.37
N MET A 78 -10.23 -9.83 2.40
CA MET A 78 -10.55 -11.26 2.26
C MET A 78 -11.95 -11.53 1.71
N ALA A 79 -12.85 -10.55 1.82
CA ALA A 79 -14.22 -10.64 1.33
C ALA A 79 -14.79 -9.22 1.17
N PRO A 80 -15.81 -9.06 0.31
CA PRO A 80 -16.63 -7.85 0.25
C PRO A 80 -17.33 -7.55 1.58
N SER A 81 -17.93 -6.35 1.68
CA SER A 81 -18.77 -6.03 2.83
C SER A 81 -19.97 -6.99 2.89
N ASN A 82 -20.42 -7.29 4.10
CA ASN A 82 -21.70 -7.99 4.30
C ASN A 82 -22.89 -7.03 4.36
N ALA A 83 -22.66 -5.73 4.19
CA ALA A 83 -23.68 -4.70 4.13
C ALA A 83 -23.80 -4.14 2.70
N GLY A 84 -24.38 -2.93 2.55
CA GLY A 84 -24.48 -2.24 1.26
C GLY A 84 -23.49 -1.08 1.13
N ASP A 85 -22.37 -1.14 1.83
CA ASP A 85 -21.24 -0.23 1.73
C ASP A 85 -20.03 -0.97 1.16
N THR A 86 -19.00 -0.23 0.78
CA THR A 86 -17.84 -0.77 0.06
C THR A 86 -16.56 -0.37 0.76
N PHE A 87 -15.67 -1.34 0.94
CA PHE A 87 -14.34 -1.11 1.50
C PHE A 87 -13.27 -1.18 0.41
N TYR A 88 -12.31 -0.27 0.49
CA TYR A 88 -11.15 -0.21 -0.39
C TYR A 88 -9.88 -0.20 0.45
N LEU A 89 -8.83 -0.80 -0.08
CA LEU A 89 -7.50 -0.86 0.51
C LEU A 89 -6.47 -0.34 -0.50
N ALA A 90 -5.50 0.46 -0.06
CA ALA A 90 -4.42 0.95 -0.90
C ALA A 90 -3.13 1.14 -0.11
N LYS A 91 -1.98 0.99 -0.76
CA LYS A 91 -0.68 1.29 -0.15
C LYS A 91 -0.53 2.80 0.05
N GLY A 92 -0.13 3.23 1.24
CA GLY A 92 0.16 4.64 1.54
C GLY A 92 1.66 4.90 1.70
N THR A 93 1.99 6.16 1.99
CA THR A 93 3.32 6.58 2.44
C THR A 93 3.34 6.74 3.97
N GLN A 94 4.53 6.91 4.56
CA GLN A 94 4.68 7.05 6.02
C GLN A 94 3.98 8.29 6.59
N ASN A 95 3.68 9.31 5.78
CA ASN A 95 3.15 10.59 6.26
C ASN A 95 1.88 11.10 5.53
N ASP A 96 1.38 10.36 4.54
CA ASP A 96 0.11 10.67 3.85
C ASP A 96 -1.00 11.15 4.78
N THR A 97 -1.61 12.27 4.42
CA THR A 97 -2.86 12.79 4.97
C THR A 97 -4.00 12.59 3.97
N GLN A 98 -5.25 12.63 4.41
CA GLN A 98 -6.41 12.43 3.53
C GLN A 98 -6.42 13.39 2.35
N ALA A 99 -5.85 14.59 2.48
CA ALA A 99 -5.65 15.51 1.35
C ALA A 99 -4.89 14.87 0.17
N ASP A 100 -3.97 13.95 0.46
CA ASP A 100 -3.07 13.34 -0.51
C ASP A 100 -3.66 12.12 -1.22
N PHE A 101 -4.75 11.53 -0.66
CA PHE A 101 -5.31 10.26 -1.13
C PHE A 101 -6.84 10.21 -1.17
N ASP A 102 -7.54 11.34 -1.00
CA ASP A 102 -9.00 11.38 -1.17
C ASP A 102 -9.37 10.91 -2.59
N ARG A 103 -10.08 9.80 -2.70
CA ARG A 103 -10.51 9.18 -3.97
C ARG A 103 -11.33 10.11 -4.84
N ASN A 104 -12.05 11.07 -4.26
CA ASN A 104 -12.83 12.03 -5.04
C ASN A 104 -11.96 13.13 -5.67
N ALA A 105 -10.89 13.53 -4.99
CA ALA A 105 -9.98 14.58 -5.45
C ALA A 105 -8.84 14.02 -6.31
N HIS A 106 -8.39 12.81 -5.97
CA HIS A 106 -7.20 12.15 -6.51
C HIS A 106 -7.47 10.65 -6.75
N PRO A 107 -8.43 10.29 -7.62
CA PRO A 107 -8.90 8.90 -7.80
C PRO A 107 -7.80 7.92 -8.21
N TYR A 108 -6.76 8.41 -8.89
CA TYR A 108 -5.66 7.59 -9.43
C TYR A 108 -4.32 7.81 -8.72
N ALA A 109 -4.30 8.58 -7.62
CA ALA A 109 -3.06 8.79 -6.86
C ALA A 109 -2.64 7.54 -6.08
N ARG A 110 -3.53 6.57 -5.89
CA ARG A 110 -3.29 5.30 -5.22
C ARG A 110 -4.04 4.19 -5.96
N THR A 111 -3.51 2.97 -5.91
CA THR A 111 -4.21 1.77 -6.40
C THR A 111 -5.20 1.34 -5.34
N TRP A 112 -6.48 1.68 -5.53
CA TRP A 112 -7.55 1.31 -4.60
C TRP A 112 -8.11 -0.07 -4.96
N GLU A 113 -7.69 -1.06 -4.19
CA GLU A 113 -8.02 -2.46 -4.36
C GLU A 113 -9.29 -2.82 -3.58
N GLY A 114 -9.95 -3.88 -4.02
CA GLY A 114 -11.18 -4.42 -3.43
C GLY A 114 -11.17 -5.94 -3.44
N ALA A 115 -12.15 -6.52 -2.74
CA ALA A 115 -12.45 -7.94 -2.84
C ALA A 115 -13.72 -8.16 -3.67
N GLY A 116 -13.75 -9.27 -4.40
CA GLY A 116 -14.92 -9.73 -5.14
C GLY A 116 -15.11 -11.24 -5.03
N GLN A 117 -16.33 -11.69 -5.27
CA GLN A 117 -16.62 -13.12 -5.37
C GLN A 117 -16.24 -13.63 -6.75
N LEU A 118 -15.70 -14.85 -6.84
CA LEU A 118 -15.41 -15.46 -8.13
C LEU A 118 -16.70 -15.58 -8.97
N GLU A 119 -16.70 -15.03 -10.18
CA GLU A 119 -17.87 -15.03 -11.08
C GLU A 119 -18.03 -16.36 -11.81
N THR A 120 -16.93 -16.94 -12.29
CA THR A 120 -16.93 -18.21 -13.05
C THR A 120 -16.01 -19.21 -12.40
N ALA A 121 -16.50 -20.44 -12.21
CA ALA A 121 -15.70 -21.52 -11.62
C ALA A 121 -14.42 -21.76 -12.43
N LEU A 122 -13.31 -21.94 -11.71
CA LEU A 122 -12.00 -22.21 -12.29
C LEU A 122 -11.69 -23.70 -12.17
N SER A 123 -10.98 -24.22 -13.15
CA SER A 123 -10.58 -25.63 -13.26
C SER A 123 -9.07 -25.85 -13.17
N GLY A 124 -8.29 -24.76 -13.14
CA GLY A 124 -6.85 -24.77 -13.27
C GLY A 124 -6.43 -24.55 -14.73
N GLY A 125 -5.37 -23.77 -14.94
CA GLY A 125 -4.80 -23.40 -16.24
C GLY A 125 -5.31 -22.09 -16.81
N GLU A 126 -6.32 -21.46 -16.20
CA GLU A 126 -6.82 -20.15 -16.61
C GLU A 126 -5.73 -19.07 -16.43
N THR A 127 -5.66 -18.13 -17.38
CA THR A 127 -4.73 -16.97 -17.35
C THR A 127 -5.46 -15.66 -17.05
N SER A 128 -6.70 -15.75 -16.57
CA SER A 128 -7.48 -14.62 -16.11
C SER A 128 -8.50 -15.09 -15.08
N VAL A 129 -8.90 -14.17 -14.20
CA VAL A 129 -9.90 -14.40 -13.16
C VAL A 129 -10.98 -13.32 -13.27
N SER A 130 -12.24 -13.73 -13.30
CA SER A 130 -13.38 -12.81 -13.27
C SER A 130 -13.97 -12.76 -11.85
N LEU A 131 -14.04 -11.56 -11.28
CA LEU A 131 -14.54 -11.30 -9.94
C LEU A 131 -15.77 -10.38 -10.03
N ASP A 132 -16.86 -10.77 -9.37
CA ASP A 132 -18.02 -9.91 -9.12
C ASP A 132 -17.71 -8.98 -7.95
N MET A 133 -17.61 -7.69 -8.24
CA MET A 133 -17.18 -6.65 -7.32
C MET A 133 -18.38 -5.79 -6.87
N GLU A 134 -18.25 -5.08 -5.75
CA GLU A 134 -19.32 -4.19 -5.28
C GLU A 134 -19.51 -2.92 -6.13
N ASP A 135 -18.47 -2.52 -6.85
CA ASP A 135 -18.42 -1.33 -7.72
C ASP A 135 -17.39 -1.54 -8.86
N THR A 136 -17.30 -0.59 -9.78
CA THR A 136 -16.50 -0.60 -11.01
C THR A 136 -15.24 0.26 -10.95
N ASP A 137 -14.95 0.84 -9.79
CA ASP A 137 -13.86 1.79 -9.57
C ASP A 137 -12.68 1.20 -8.78
N PHE A 138 -12.66 -0.12 -8.62
CA PHE A 138 -11.51 -0.85 -8.10
C PHE A 138 -10.38 -0.95 -9.14
N MET A 139 -9.17 -1.06 -8.62
CA MET A 139 -7.94 -1.26 -9.39
C MET A 139 -7.24 -2.53 -8.93
N PHE A 140 -6.43 -3.12 -9.80
CA PHE A 140 -5.59 -4.28 -9.50
C PHE A 140 -4.13 -3.93 -9.77
N PRO A 141 -3.16 -4.40 -8.97
CA PRO A 141 -1.76 -3.99 -9.13
C PRO A 141 -1.16 -4.62 -10.39
N ASN A 142 -0.84 -3.84 -11.44
CA ASN A 142 -0.15 -4.38 -12.61
C ASN A 142 1.22 -4.94 -12.17
N GLY A 143 1.54 -6.18 -12.55
CA GLY A 143 2.77 -6.84 -12.11
C GLY A 143 2.85 -7.17 -10.60
N GLY A 144 1.80 -6.87 -9.82
CA GLY A 144 1.72 -7.24 -8.41
C GLY A 144 0.93 -8.53 -8.20
N LYS A 145 0.43 -8.74 -6.98
CA LYS A 145 -0.30 -9.96 -6.61
C LYS A 145 -1.82 -9.81 -6.58
N LEU A 146 -2.50 -10.85 -7.02
CA LEU A 146 -3.91 -11.14 -6.81
C LEU A 146 -4.01 -12.31 -5.82
N TRP A 147 -4.61 -12.08 -4.66
CA TRP A 147 -5.01 -13.15 -3.76
C TRP A 147 -6.27 -13.83 -4.28
N LEU A 148 -6.29 -15.16 -4.22
CA LEU A 148 -7.45 -16.00 -4.56
C LEU A 148 -7.55 -17.16 -3.58
N SER A 149 -8.71 -17.36 -2.94
CA SER A 149 -8.89 -18.47 -2.01
C SER A 149 -10.35 -18.93 -1.87
N ASP A 150 -10.55 -20.24 -1.74
CA ASP A 150 -11.84 -20.86 -1.40
C ASP A 150 -12.12 -20.91 0.12
N ILE A 151 -11.64 -19.89 0.84
CA ILE A 151 -11.68 -19.79 2.31
C ILE A 151 -13.09 -19.66 2.91
N LEU A 152 -14.10 -19.33 2.09
CA LEU A 152 -15.48 -19.19 2.55
C LEU A 152 -16.17 -20.56 2.59
N MET A 153 -16.31 -21.12 3.78
CA MET A 153 -17.12 -22.31 3.99
C MET A 153 -18.61 -21.97 3.82
N THR A 154 -19.25 -22.60 2.84
CA THR A 154 -20.68 -22.43 2.53
C THR A 154 -21.53 -23.54 3.15
N ALA A 155 -22.85 -23.33 3.22
CA ALA A 155 -23.83 -24.30 3.73
C ALA A 155 -23.50 -24.83 5.15
N GLN A 156 -22.97 -23.96 6.01
CA GLN A 156 -22.60 -24.29 7.38
C GLN A 156 -23.81 -24.23 8.31
N THR A 157 -23.81 -25.07 9.35
CA THR A 157 -24.72 -24.93 10.48
C THR A 157 -24.06 -24.01 11.51
N VAL A 158 -24.63 -22.83 11.72
CA VAL A 158 -24.14 -21.84 12.68
C VAL A 158 -25.18 -21.71 13.80
N ASP A 159 -24.73 -21.75 15.04
CA ASP A 159 -25.62 -21.70 16.20
C ASP A 159 -26.43 -20.40 16.27
N ALA A 160 -27.65 -20.52 16.80
CA ALA A 160 -28.51 -19.36 17.01
C ALA A 160 -27.84 -18.32 17.93
N GLY A 161 -27.81 -17.05 17.48
CA GLY A 161 -27.23 -15.94 18.23
C GLY A 161 -25.77 -15.62 17.88
N VAL A 162 -25.12 -16.42 17.04
CA VAL A 162 -23.90 -16.04 16.35
C VAL A 162 -24.25 -15.00 15.29
N VAL A 163 -23.49 -13.92 15.22
CA VAL A 163 -23.62 -12.87 14.21
C VAL A 163 -22.33 -12.73 13.41
N ALA A 164 -22.41 -12.02 12.28
CA ALA A 164 -21.23 -11.75 11.47
C ALA A 164 -20.10 -11.12 12.32
N GLY A 165 -18.86 -11.58 12.15
CA GLY A 165 -17.68 -11.11 12.87
C GLY A 165 -17.44 -11.76 14.22
N ASP A 166 -18.39 -12.57 14.71
CA ASP A 166 -18.11 -13.38 15.88
C ASP A 166 -17.04 -14.44 15.55
N SER A 167 -16.05 -14.56 16.42
CA SER A 167 -15.15 -15.71 16.42
C SER A 167 -15.94 -16.96 16.80
N VAL A 168 -15.77 -18.02 16.02
CA VAL A 168 -16.50 -19.28 16.17
C VAL A 168 -15.55 -20.47 16.25
N TYR A 169 -16.03 -21.53 16.88
CA TYR A 169 -15.36 -22.81 16.96
C TYR A 169 -16.31 -23.90 16.47
N TYR A 170 -15.83 -24.76 15.58
CA TYR A 170 -16.59 -25.88 15.07
C TYR A 170 -16.53 -27.06 16.03
N SER A 171 -17.69 -27.49 16.50
CA SER A 171 -17.81 -28.70 17.33
C SER A 171 -19.17 -29.35 17.14
N SER A 172 -19.19 -30.68 17.18
CA SER A 172 -20.44 -31.46 17.15
C SER A 172 -21.39 -31.12 15.99
N GLY A 173 -20.86 -30.75 14.83
CA GLY A 173 -21.64 -30.46 13.63
C GLY A 173 -22.10 -29.01 13.46
N SER A 174 -21.76 -28.11 14.38
CA SER A 174 -22.16 -26.70 14.34
C SER A 174 -21.01 -25.76 14.71
N TRP A 175 -21.12 -24.51 14.25
CA TRP A 175 -20.23 -23.41 14.64
C TRP A 175 -20.83 -22.63 15.81
N SER A 176 -20.15 -22.65 16.95
CA SER A 176 -20.56 -21.96 18.17
C SER A 176 -19.66 -20.76 18.45
N LYS A 177 -20.23 -19.68 18.99
CA LYS A 177 -19.48 -18.48 19.39
C LYS A 177 -18.44 -18.79 20.46
N VAL A 178 -17.25 -18.21 20.32
CA VAL A 178 -16.17 -18.25 21.32
C VAL A 178 -15.71 -16.84 21.69
N THR A 179 -14.79 -16.75 22.68
CA THR A 179 -14.07 -15.50 22.94
C THR A 179 -13.27 -15.12 21.70
N HIS A 180 -13.18 -13.83 21.42
CA HIS A 180 -12.50 -13.35 20.21
C HIS A 180 -11.08 -13.91 20.10
N ILE A 181 -10.74 -14.37 18.91
CA ILE A 181 -9.43 -14.85 18.50
C ILE A 181 -9.15 -14.39 17.07
N ASP A 182 -7.86 -14.15 16.80
CA ASP A 182 -7.38 -13.78 15.47
C ASP A 182 -7.15 -15.00 14.57
N ASN A 183 -7.05 -16.20 15.15
CA ASN A 183 -6.84 -17.43 14.39
C ASN A 183 -8.13 -17.86 13.66
N ILE A 184 -8.01 -18.04 12.34
CA ILE A 184 -9.08 -18.53 11.47
C ILE A 184 -8.79 -19.93 10.91
N THR A 185 -7.76 -20.62 11.39
CA THR A 185 -7.48 -22.01 10.99
C THR A 185 -8.47 -22.96 11.66
N TYR A 186 -9.08 -23.84 10.87
CA TYR A 186 -10.01 -24.86 11.34
C TYR A 186 -9.42 -25.64 12.52
N PRO A 187 -10.19 -25.91 13.61
CA PRO A 187 -11.64 -25.73 13.76
C PRO A 187 -12.09 -24.33 14.20
N TYR A 188 -11.24 -23.31 14.13
CA TYR A 188 -11.61 -21.92 14.39
C TYR A 188 -11.96 -21.18 13.09
N GLY A 189 -12.73 -20.10 13.21
CA GLY A 189 -13.09 -19.25 12.07
C GLY A 189 -13.85 -18.01 12.52
N TRP A 190 -14.30 -17.22 11.54
CA TRP A 190 -15.17 -16.07 11.76
C TRP A 190 -16.50 -16.29 11.05
N ALA A 191 -17.61 -16.05 11.75
CA ALA A 191 -18.92 -16.11 11.12
C ALA A 191 -19.05 -14.98 10.09
N ALA A 192 -19.35 -15.31 8.84
CA ALA A 192 -19.65 -14.32 7.80
C ALA A 192 -21.16 -14.10 7.66
N SER A 193 -21.96 -15.15 7.88
CA SER A 193 -23.42 -15.09 7.94
C SER A 193 -23.97 -16.21 8.84
N SER A 194 -25.29 -16.39 8.86
CA SER A 194 -25.93 -17.53 9.54
C SER A 194 -25.68 -18.89 8.86
N THR A 195 -25.09 -18.90 7.66
CA THR A 195 -24.86 -20.13 6.88
C THR A 195 -23.45 -20.19 6.27
N THR A 196 -22.58 -19.22 6.56
CA THR A 196 -21.23 -19.16 6.02
C THR A 196 -20.20 -18.75 7.08
N VAL A 197 -19.00 -19.32 6.98
CA VAL A 197 -17.89 -19.11 7.91
C VAL A 197 -16.60 -18.94 7.10
N ILE A 198 -15.79 -17.95 7.43
CA ILE A 198 -14.42 -17.81 6.91
C ILE A 198 -13.51 -18.66 7.81
N SER A 199 -12.90 -19.69 7.24
CA SER A 199 -12.01 -20.60 7.97
C SER A 199 -11.08 -21.32 7.02
N LYS A 200 -9.78 -21.35 7.34
CA LYS A 200 -8.76 -22.04 6.55
C LYS A 200 -8.66 -23.51 6.97
N GLN A 201 -8.98 -24.43 6.06
CA GLN A 201 -8.83 -25.87 6.21
C GLN A 201 -7.55 -26.37 5.54
N GLU A 202 -7.12 -27.61 5.83
CA GLU A 202 -6.01 -28.25 5.09
C GLU A 202 -6.31 -28.40 3.59
N THR A 203 -7.59 -28.45 3.22
CA THR A 203 -8.05 -28.53 1.83
C THR A 203 -8.36 -27.17 1.22
N THR A 204 -8.21 -26.07 1.97
CA THR A 204 -8.41 -24.72 1.42
C THR A 204 -7.30 -24.43 0.44
N ASN A 205 -7.68 -24.11 -0.79
CA ASN A 205 -6.78 -23.60 -1.79
C ASN A 205 -6.58 -22.10 -1.57
N GLU A 206 -5.34 -21.66 -1.67
CA GLU A 206 -4.97 -20.25 -1.59
C GLU A 206 -3.78 -20.02 -2.52
N GLU A 207 -3.90 -19.03 -3.39
CA GLU A 207 -2.88 -18.64 -4.36
C GLU A 207 -2.67 -17.13 -4.34
N PHE A 208 -1.42 -16.72 -4.54
CA PHE A 208 -1.01 -15.33 -4.72
C PHE A 208 -0.47 -15.18 -6.14
N LEU A 209 -1.38 -14.91 -7.07
CA LEU A 209 -1.14 -14.96 -8.50
C LEU A 209 -0.55 -13.64 -9.01
N GLU A 210 0.46 -13.68 -9.85
CA GLU A 210 1.01 -12.49 -10.50
C GLU A 210 0.04 -11.94 -11.55
N VAL A 211 -0.36 -10.68 -11.36
CA VAL A 211 -1.18 -9.92 -12.32
C VAL A 211 -0.31 -9.51 -13.50
N ALA A 212 -0.85 -9.58 -14.72
CA ALA A 212 -0.11 -9.19 -15.91
C ALA A 212 0.41 -7.74 -15.82
N THR A 213 1.60 -7.47 -16.37
CA THR A 213 2.16 -6.13 -16.41
C THR A 213 1.65 -5.33 -17.63
N ASN A 214 1.34 -6.02 -18.74
CA ASN A 214 0.86 -5.44 -20.00
C ASN A 214 1.72 -4.27 -20.53
N GLN A 215 3.04 -4.48 -20.58
CA GLN A 215 4.01 -3.49 -21.07
C GLN A 215 4.05 -3.42 -22.61
N TYR A 216 4.12 -2.19 -23.12
CA TYR A 216 4.38 -1.89 -24.53
C TYR A 216 5.55 -0.92 -24.63
N SER A 217 6.62 -1.37 -25.30
CA SER A 217 7.88 -0.61 -25.40
C SER A 217 8.19 -0.20 -26.83
N GLY A 218 8.62 1.04 -27.01
CA GLY A 218 9.19 1.53 -28.27
C GLY A 218 8.15 1.84 -29.35
N GLU A 219 6.88 2.03 -28.99
CA GLU A 219 5.85 2.41 -29.95
C GLU A 219 6.19 3.80 -30.54
N VAL A 220 6.27 3.89 -31.87
CA VAL A 220 6.54 5.14 -32.57
C VAL A 220 5.24 5.93 -32.71
N ILE A 221 5.13 7.01 -31.94
CA ILE A 221 3.93 7.86 -31.89
C ILE A 221 4.08 9.15 -32.70
N GLY A 222 5.27 9.46 -33.21
CA GLY A 222 5.49 10.64 -34.03
C GLY A 222 6.90 10.72 -34.56
N THR A 223 7.18 11.79 -35.32
CA THR A 223 8.51 12.07 -35.87
C THR A 223 8.89 13.54 -35.68
N GLY A 224 10.15 13.77 -35.33
CA GLY A 224 10.72 15.10 -35.25
C GLY A 224 10.97 15.70 -36.64
N ASN A 225 10.92 17.03 -36.73
CA ASN A 225 11.23 17.78 -37.94
C ASN A 225 12.34 18.83 -37.71
N GLY A 226 12.96 18.84 -36.53
CA GLY A 226 14.03 19.75 -36.13
C GLY A 226 13.61 21.20 -35.93
N SER A 227 12.31 21.54 -36.00
CA SER A 227 11.83 22.93 -35.92
C SER A 227 10.54 23.12 -35.11
N ASN A 228 9.65 22.13 -35.10
CA ASN A 228 8.39 22.16 -34.37
C ASN A 228 8.57 21.54 -32.99
N THR A 229 8.32 22.33 -31.95
CA THR A 229 8.37 21.87 -30.55
C THR A 229 7.15 21.06 -30.15
N ALA A 230 6.06 21.06 -30.93
CA ALA A 230 4.85 20.29 -30.66
C ALA A 230 4.42 19.49 -31.90
N PRO A 231 5.19 18.44 -32.29
CA PRO A 231 4.80 17.57 -33.39
C PRO A 231 3.50 16.80 -33.05
N THR A 232 2.70 16.48 -34.07
CA THR A 232 1.51 15.65 -33.91
C THR A 232 1.90 14.26 -33.42
N LEU A 233 1.18 13.75 -32.42
CA LEU A 233 1.38 12.42 -31.86
C LEU A 233 0.17 11.54 -32.16
N ALA A 234 0.41 10.28 -32.50
CA ALA A 234 -0.60 9.26 -32.74
C ALA A 234 -1.21 8.78 -31.42
N THR A 235 -2.47 8.34 -31.48
CA THR A 235 -3.10 7.58 -30.39
C THR A 235 -2.37 6.25 -30.19
N LEU A 236 -2.18 5.86 -28.94
CA LEU A 236 -1.52 4.59 -28.58
C LEU A 236 -2.23 3.39 -29.21
N THR A 237 -1.50 2.33 -29.50
CA THR A 237 -2.01 1.14 -30.19
C THR A 237 -2.79 0.23 -29.25
N ASN A 238 -2.28 -0.05 -28.05
CA ASN A 238 -2.94 -0.85 -27.02
C ASN A 238 -3.47 0.10 -25.93
N LYS A 239 -4.78 0.07 -25.70
CA LYS A 239 -5.50 1.08 -24.88
C LYS A 239 -6.94 0.70 -24.59
N ILE A 240 -7.35 -0.52 -24.94
CA ILE A 240 -8.72 -0.98 -24.83
C ILE A 240 -9.18 -0.92 -23.37
N ASN A 241 -8.30 -1.29 -22.45
CA ASN A 241 -8.53 -1.27 -21.00
C ASN A 241 -8.05 0.04 -20.35
N GLY A 242 -7.58 1.01 -21.15
CA GLY A 242 -6.94 2.23 -20.68
C GLY A 242 -5.46 2.05 -20.33
N VAL A 243 -4.72 3.15 -20.37
CA VAL A 243 -3.31 3.24 -19.99
C VAL A 243 -3.20 3.15 -18.47
N CYS A 244 -2.24 2.38 -17.98
CA CYS A 244 -1.95 2.21 -16.56
C CYS A 244 -1.60 3.56 -15.92
N ARG A 245 -2.17 3.80 -14.74
CA ARG A 245 -2.00 5.04 -13.96
C ARG A 245 -1.20 4.84 -12.68
N GLN A 246 -0.65 3.66 -12.46
CA GLN A 246 0.08 3.31 -11.24
C GLN A 246 1.49 3.88 -11.31
N ALA A 247 2.00 4.39 -10.18
CA ALA A 247 3.22 5.20 -10.13
C ALA A 247 4.45 4.53 -10.77
N ASP A 248 4.63 3.22 -10.58
CA ASP A 248 5.77 2.46 -11.12
C ASP A 248 5.62 2.12 -12.62
N TRP A 249 4.42 2.30 -13.17
CA TRP A 249 4.02 1.89 -14.51
C TRP A 249 3.51 3.07 -15.36
N LEU A 250 3.96 4.29 -15.05
CA LEU A 250 3.59 5.49 -15.77
C LEU A 250 4.27 5.60 -17.14
N PRO A 251 3.63 6.22 -18.15
CA PRO A 251 4.21 6.33 -19.48
C PRO A 251 5.43 7.26 -19.54
N VAL A 252 6.42 6.87 -20.35
CA VAL A 252 7.61 7.69 -20.63
C VAL A 252 7.78 7.87 -22.13
N VAL A 253 7.73 9.12 -22.59
CA VAL A 253 7.96 9.47 -24.00
C VAL A 253 9.41 9.88 -24.20
N THR A 254 10.08 9.29 -25.19
CA THR A 254 11.46 9.58 -25.56
C THR A 254 11.56 10.17 -26.96
N ALA A 255 12.29 11.27 -27.09
CA ALA A 255 12.65 11.88 -28.37
C ALA A 255 14.13 12.29 -28.40
N THR A 256 14.73 12.37 -29.58
CA THR A 256 16.07 12.94 -29.74
C THR A 256 15.95 14.45 -29.97
N CYS A 257 16.51 15.26 -29.07
CA CYS A 257 16.51 16.72 -29.16
C CYS A 257 17.94 17.25 -29.05
N GLY A 258 18.45 17.86 -30.12
CA GLY A 258 19.83 18.35 -30.16
C GLY A 258 20.86 17.23 -30.07
N ALA A 259 20.62 16.12 -30.78
CA ALA A 259 21.40 14.89 -30.78
C ALA A 259 21.48 14.15 -29.43
N ILE A 260 20.61 14.48 -28.47
CA ILE A 260 20.55 13.85 -27.14
C ILE A 260 19.15 13.27 -26.93
N ALA A 261 19.07 12.03 -26.43
CA ALA A 261 17.81 11.44 -26.00
C ALA A 261 17.26 12.18 -24.78
N ARG A 262 16.00 12.63 -24.86
CA ARG A 262 15.28 13.35 -23.82
C ARG A 262 13.97 12.64 -23.51
N THR A 263 13.60 12.64 -22.24
CA THR A 263 12.37 12.03 -21.76
C THR A 263 11.36 13.09 -21.31
N ALA A 264 10.10 12.77 -21.54
CA ALA A 264 8.93 13.44 -21.04
C ALA A 264 8.12 12.39 -20.26
N ASP A 265 8.03 12.58 -18.95
CA ASP A 265 7.34 11.65 -18.04
C ASP A 265 5.86 12.06 -17.96
N ILE A 266 4.96 11.09 -18.09
CA ILE A 266 3.52 11.32 -18.06
C ILE A 266 2.98 10.91 -16.68
N ASP A 267 2.36 11.84 -15.96
CA ASP A 267 1.77 11.56 -14.65
C ASP A 267 0.48 10.71 -14.74
N CYS A 268 -0.06 10.31 -13.60
CA CYS A 268 -1.27 9.47 -13.52
C CYS A 268 -2.55 10.16 -14.05
N GLU A 269 -2.53 11.48 -14.22
CA GLU A 269 -3.61 12.30 -14.79
C GLU A 269 -3.40 12.51 -16.31
N GLY A 270 -2.22 12.20 -16.84
CA GLY A 270 -1.84 12.37 -18.24
C GLY A 270 -0.95 13.58 -18.53
N GLY A 271 -0.65 14.40 -17.51
CA GLY A 271 0.18 15.59 -17.62
C GLY A 271 1.64 15.27 -17.88
N CYS A 272 2.30 16.08 -18.70
CA CYS A 272 3.73 15.90 -19.01
C CYS A 272 4.64 16.67 -18.05
N THR A 273 5.71 16.03 -17.59
CA THR A 273 6.84 16.62 -16.84
C THR A 273 8.19 16.22 -17.46
N GLY A 274 9.31 16.73 -16.93
CA GLY A 274 10.64 16.46 -17.50
C GLY A 274 11.00 17.43 -18.63
N TYR A 275 11.40 16.92 -19.80
CA TYR A 275 11.83 17.75 -20.95
C TYR A 275 10.67 18.29 -21.80
N CYS A 276 9.62 18.78 -21.15
CA CYS A 276 8.46 19.38 -21.79
C CYS A 276 7.93 20.59 -21.00
N SER A 277 7.16 21.45 -21.66
CA SER A 277 6.47 22.59 -21.06
C SER A 277 4.94 22.49 -21.09
N ALA A 278 4.41 21.53 -21.84
CA ALA A 278 3.00 21.18 -21.93
C ALA A 278 2.87 19.80 -22.59
N GLY A 279 1.73 19.16 -22.40
CA GLY A 279 1.42 17.86 -22.99
C GLY A 279 0.38 17.17 -22.12
N ASN A 280 -0.60 16.53 -22.75
CA ASN A 280 -1.62 15.80 -22.03
C ASN A 280 -2.10 14.56 -22.81
N LEU A 281 -1.80 13.38 -22.26
CA LEU A 281 -2.26 12.08 -22.74
C LEU A 281 -3.57 11.73 -22.02
N ASN A 282 -4.63 11.44 -22.78
CA ASN A 282 -5.82 10.88 -22.18
C ASN A 282 -5.56 9.41 -21.79
N MET A 283 -5.28 9.20 -20.51
CA MET A 283 -4.96 7.88 -19.96
C MET A 283 -6.10 6.86 -20.11
N ALA A 284 -7.36 7.27 -20.32
CA ALA A 284 -8.46 6.33 -20.52
C ALA A 284 -8.52 5.74 -21.94
N ASN A 285 -7.98 6.43 -22.95
CA ASN A 285 -8.10 6.00 -24.35
C ASN A 285 -6.81 6.15 -25.18
N GLY A 286 -5.69 6.51 -24.55
CA GLY A 286 -4.38 6.64 -25.18
C GLY A 286 -4.28 7.76 -26.23
N ALA A 287 -5.23 8.69 -26.30
CA ALA A 287 -5.19 9.79 -27.27
C ALA A 287 -4.55 11.05 -26.67
N TRP A 288 -3.70 11.73 -27.45
CA TRP A 288 -3.14 13.02 -27.05
C TRP A 288 -4.18 14.13 -27.17
N THR A 289 -4.62 14.68 -26.04
CA THR A 289 -5.53 15.85 -26.02
C THR A 289 -4.76 17.14 -26.25
N THR A 290 -3.52 17.19 -25.77
CA THR A 290 -2.55 18.25 -26.05
C THR A 290 -1.23 17.57 -26.42
N PRO A 291 -0.66 17.80 -27.62
CA PRO A 291 0.65 17.27 -27.97
C PRO A 291 1.73 17.75 -26.99
N ILE A 292 2.76 16.93 -26.79
CA ILE A 292 3.92 17.34 -26.00
C ILE A 292 4.59 18.54 -26.66
N THR A 293 4.75 19.62 -25.90
CA THR A 293 5.58 20.75 -26.26
C THR A 293 6.95 20.56 -25.63
N TRP A 294 7.92 20.16 -26.45
CA TRP A 294 9.31 19.92 -26.07
C TRP A 294 10.06 21.23 -25.85
N THR A 295 10.97 21.27 -24.86
CA THR A 295 11.84 22.43 -24.61
C THR A 295 12.70 22.78 -25.83
N THR A 296 13.07 21.76 -26.61
CA THR A 296 13.74 21.90 -27.91
C THR A 296 13.06 20.97 -28.90
N ALA A 297 12.84 21.44 -30.12
CA ALA A 297 12.19 20.64 -31.16
C ALA A 297 12.92 19.30 -31.35
N PRO A 298 12.19 18.17 -31.40
CA PRO A 298 12.78 16.89 -31.75
C PRO A 298 13.47 16.93 -33.12
N ASP A 299 14.62 16.28 -33.23
CA ASP A 299 15.51 16.32 -34.39
C ASP A 299 14.83 15.77 -35.65
N ASN A 300 15.22 16.31 -36.80
CA ASN A 300 14.60 15.99 -38.07
C ASN A 300 14.71 14.49 -38.41
N ALA A 301 13.57 13.89 -38.75
CA ALA A 301 13.40 12.48 -39.10
C ALA A 301 13.81 11.49 -37.99
N THR A 302 13.87 11.93 -36.73
CA THR A 302 14.02 11.02 -35.59
C THR A 302 12.65 10.60 -35.05
N ASN A 303 12.55 9.35 -34.58
CA ASN A 303 11.32 8.84 -33.99
C ASN A 303 11.08 9.45 -32.62
N ILE A 304 9.81 9.71 -32.32
CA ILE A 304 9.31 9.94 -30.97
C ILE A 304 8.66 8.64 -30.54
N THR A 305 9.17 8.05 -29.47
CA THR A 305 8.77 6.73 -28.98
C THR A 305 8.19 6.80 -27.58
N ILE A 306 7.38 5.84 -27.20
CA ILE A 306 6.81 5.75 -25.86
C ILE A 306 6.97 4.34 -25.29
N VAL A 307 7.21 4.27 -23.98
CA VAL A 307 7.00 3.07 -23.15
C VAL A 307 5.77 3.34 -22.29
N TYR A 308 4.80 2.44 -22.29
CA TYR A 308 3.60 2.54 -21.47
C TYR A 308 3.06 1.15 -21.14
N TYR A 309 2.05 1.12 -20.28
CA TYR A 309 1.41 -0.10 -19.82
C TYR A 309 -0.10 0.04 -19.99
N GLU A 310 -0.81 -1.04 -20.29
CA GLU A 310 -2.27 -1.10 -20.29
C GLU A 310 -2.75 -1.68 -18.95
N ASN A 311 -3.92 -1.28 -18.47
CA ASN A 311 -4.49 -1.91 -17.26
C ASN A 311 -4.66 -3.42 -17.52
N ALA A 312 -4.20 -4.23 -16.57
CA ALA A 312 -4.35 -5.69 -16.60
C ALA A 312 -5.75 -6.16 -16.17
N TRP A 313 -6.75 -5.30 -16.27
CA TRP A 313 -8.14 -5.64 -15.98
C TRP A 313 -9.11 -4.89 -16.87
N SER A 314 -10.30 -5.47 -17.02
CA SER A 314 -11.41 -4.87 -17.76
C SER A 314 -12.73 -5.06 -17.02
N TRP A 315 -13.73 -4.23 -17.34
CA TRP A 315 -15.03 -4.24 -16.67
C TRP A 315 -16.17 -4.59 -17.63
N SER A 316 -17.09 -5.45 -17.17
CA SER A 316 -18.39 -5.70 -17.80
C SER A 316 -19.48 -5.65 -16.73
N GLY A 317 -20.10 -4.48 -16.58
CA GLY A 317 -20.88 -4.21 -15.36
C GLY A 317 -19.96 -4.25 -14.15
N ASN A 318 -20.39 -4.91 -13.08
CA ASN A 318 -19.62 -5.08 -11.85
C ASN A 318 -18.60 -6.23 -11.89
N VAL A 319 -18.49 -6.94 -13.01
CA VAL A 319 -17.51 -8.02 -13.15
C VAL A 319 -16.19 -7.44 -13.65
N ALA A 320 -15.16 -7.51 -12.81
CA ALA A 320 -13.77 -7.25 -13.19
C ALA A 320 -13.16 -8.54 -13.74
N THR A 321 -12.58 -8.50 -14.94
CA THR A 321 -11.74 -9.60 -15.45
C THR A 321 -10.28 -9.17 -15.38
N VAL A 322 -9.53 -9.81 -14.50
CA VAL A 322 -8.11 -9.56 -14.24
C VAL A 322 -7.26 -10.54 -15.05
N GLU A 323 -6.31 -10.03 -15.82
CA GLU A 323 -5.34 -10.79 -16.60
C GLU A 323 -4.15 -11.18 -15.71
N LEU A 324 -3.69 -12.42 -15.82
CA LEU A 324 -2.60 -12.96 -15.01
C LEU A 324 -1.35 -13.20 -15.87
N ALA A 325 -0.18 -12.98 -15.27
CA ALA A 325 1.12 -13.35 -15.84
C ALA A 325 1.40 -14.85 -15.69
N GLU A 326 0.71 -15.52 -14.76
CA GLU A 326 0.80 -16.95 -14.53
C GLU A 326 -0.57 -17.64 -14.60
N GLN A 327 -0.56 -18.98 -14.57
CA GLN A 327 -1.78 -19.79 -14.62
C GLN A 327 -2.29 -20.05 -13.21
N VAL A 328 -3.62 -19.98 -13.05
CA VAL A 328 -4.29 -20.52 -11.86
C VAL A 328 -3.97 -22.01 -11.74
N THR A 329 -3.49 -22.47 -10.59
CA THR A 329 -3.11 -23.88 -10.42
C THR A 329 -4.31 -24.72 -9.98
N ASN A 330 -5.10 -24.23 -9.03
CA ASN A 330 -6.16 -24.99 -8.41
C ASN A 330 -7.53 -24.76 -9.07
N ALA A 331 -8.46 -25.68 -8.81
CA ALA A 331 -9.86 -25.48 -9.15
C ALA A 331 -10.57 -24.70 -8.03
N TYR A 332 -11.37 -23.70 -8.41
CA TYR A 332 -12.10 -22.86 -7.47
C TYR A 332 -13.61 -22.83 -7.76
N PRO A 333 -14.46 -23.16 -6.80
CA PRO A 333 -15.90 -23.00 -6.94
C PRO A 333 -16.33 -21.56 -6.67
N VAL A 334 -17.24 -21.03 -7.50
CA VAL A 334 -17.82 -19.67 -7.41
C VAL A 334 -18.23 -19.31 -5.97
N ALA A 335 -19.12 -20.11 -5.38
CA ALA A 335 -19.80 -19.75 -4.13
C ALA A 335 -18.88 -19.65 -2.90
N ALA A 336 -17.69 -20.26 -2.93
CA ALA A 336 -16.77 -20.29 -1.79
C ALA A 336 -15.52 -19.42 -2.00
N THR A 337 -15.34 -18.87 -3.20
CA THR A 337 -14.07 -18.25 -3.59
C THR A 337 -14.18 -16.73 -3.61
N PHE A 338 -13.25 -16.09 -2.94
CA PHE A 338 -13.00 -14.66 -3.05
C PHE A 338 -11.64 -14.41 -3.67
N GLY A 339 -11.52 -13.26 -4.32
CA GLY A 339 -10.23 -12.74 -4.78
C GLY A 339 -10.12 -11.23 -4.55
N ALA A 340 -8.89 -10.75 -4.40
CA ALA A 340 -8.58 -9.35 -4.17
C ALA A 340 -7.18 -9.00 -4.68
N GLY A 341 -6.97 -7.74 -5.08
CA GLY A 341 -5.62 -7.21 -5.21
C GLY A 341 -4.89 -7.22 -3.86
N CYS A 342 -3.56 -7.26 -3.91
CA CYS A 342 -2.71 -7.17 -2.73
C CYS A 342 -1.85 -5.92 -2.73
N ILE A 343 -1.77 -5.26 -1.57
CA ILE A 343 -0.63 -4.42 -1.22
C ILE A 343 0.58 -5.34 -1.02
N GLU A 344 1.59 -5.18 -1.87
CA GLU A 344 2.84 -5.94 -1.80
C GLU A 344 4.00 -5.08 -1.28
N THR A 345 4.81 -5.67 -0.40
CA THR A 345 6.08 -5.12 0.07
C THR A 345 7.11 -6.23 0.25
N ASP A 346 8.16 -6.21 -0.57
CA ASP A 346 9.18 -7.27 -0.63
C ASP A 346 9.88 -7.51 0.69
N GLU A 347 10.32 -6.44 1.35
CA GLU A 347 10.95 -6.47 2.66
C GLU A 347 10.38 -5.35 3.53
N VAL A 348 10.02 -5.69 4.76
CA VAL A 348 9.60 -4.76 5.80
C VAL A 348 10.60 -4.85 6.95
N ALA A 349 11.48 -3.86 6.98
CA ALA A 349 12.52 -3.69 7.99
C ALA A 349 12.64 -2.22 8.38
N CYS A 350 13.29 -1.96 9.51
CA CYS A 350 13.70 -0.59 9.82
C CYS A 350 14.83 -0.16 8.88
N GLU A 351 14.76 1.06 8.36
CA GLU A 351 15.76 1.60 7.44
C GLU A 351 16.30 2.95 7.91
N THR A 352 17.58 3.19 7.65
CA THR A 352 18.18 4.52 7.74
C THR A 352 18.39 5.06 6.34
N SER A 353 18.03 6.32 6.11
CA SER A 353 18.32 7.01 4.86
C SER A 353 18.89 8.41 5.13
N VAL A 354 19.49 9.02 4.10
CA VAL A 354 20.00 10.40 4.14
C VAL A 354 21.01 10.61 5.28
N TRP A 355 22.16 9.96 5.26
CA TRP A 355 23.25 10.27 6.21
C TRP A 355 24.04 11.48 5.71
N THR A 356 24.03 12.60 6.44
CA THR A 356 24.77 13.81 6.04
C THR A 356 25.52 14.40 7.22
N GLU A 357 26.83 14.46 7.07
CA GLU A 357 27.75 15.04 8.04
C GLU A 357 28.11 16.47 7.60
N ALA A 358 27.81 17.44 8.45
CA ALA A 358 28.29 18.81 8.31
C ALA A 358 29.38 19.06 9.35
N SER A 359 30.60 18.67 9.02
CA SER A 359 31.81 18.93 9.80
C SER A 359 33.01 19.13 8.87
N ALA A 360 34.01 19.88 9.33
CA ALA A 360 35.27 20.04 8.61
C ALA A 360 36.19 18.81 8.74
N SER A 361 36.05 18.02 9.81
CA SER A 361 36.97 16.92 10.14
C SER A 361 36.37 15.80 10.97
N GLY A 362 35.16 15.94 11.49
CA GLY A 362 34.41 14.88 12.16
C GLY A 362 33.86 13.90 11.14
N THR A 363 33.94 12.61 11.45
CA THR A 363 33.39 11.53 10.62
C THR A 363 32.73 10.48 11.51
N TYR A 364 31.71 9.81 11.00
CA TYR A 364 31.17 8.58 11.56
C TYR A 364 31.34 7.44 10.53
N ASP A 365 31.63 6.22 10.99
CA ASP A 365 31.72 5.04 10.11
C ASP A 365 30.41 4.26 10.14
N GLU A 366 29.44 4.69 9.33
CA GLU A 366 28.13 4.05 9.19
C GLU A 366 28.20 2.68 8.50
N THR A 367 29.32 2.35 7.85
CA THR A 367 29.50 1.05 7.19
C THR A 367 29.83 -0.03 8.20
N SER A 368 30.79 0.22 9.09
CA SER A 368 31.18 -0.74 10.13
C SER A 368 30.27 -0.67 11.36
N TYR A 369 29.65 0.49 11.61
CA TYR A 369 28.83 0.74 12.78
C TYR A 369 27.51 1.44 12.41
N PRO A 370 26.65 0.79 11.60
CA PRO A 370 25.36 1.35 11.22
C PRO A 370 24.50 1.64 12.46
N LEU A 371 23.50 2.51 12.29
CA LEU A 371 22.46 2.67 13.31
C LEU A 371 21.85 1.31 13.66
N THR A 372 21.84 0.96 14.93
CA THR A 372 20.99 -0.14 15.39
C THR A 372 19.57 0.40 15.54
N MET A 373 18.62 -0.22 14.87
CA MET A 373 17.20 0.13 14.90
C MET A 373 16.40 -1.02 15.48
N TYR A 374 15.18 -0.72 15.92
CA TYR A 374 14.33 -1.66 16.65
C TYR A 374 12.96 -1.69 16.01
N ASN A 375 12.48 -2.87 15.63
CA ASN A 375 11.21 -3.07 14.96
C ASN A 375 10.02 -2.51 15.76
N ASP A 376 10.09 -2.63 17.09
CA ASP A 376 9.10 -2.11 18.03
C ASP A 376 9.45 -0.72 18.61
N GLY A 377 10.58 -0.10 18.22
CA GLY A 377 11.05 1.17 18.80
C GLY A 377 11.26 2.32 17.81
N THR A 378 11.70 2.01 16.59
CA THR A 378 12.04 2.97 15.55
C THR A 378 10.79 3.65 14.97
N VAL A 379 10.92 4.93 14.62
CA VAL A 379 9.82 5.75 14.10
C VAL A 379 10.22 6.45 12.81
N TYR A 380 9.23 6.87 12.02
CA TYR A 380 9.49 7.70 10.86
C TYR A 380 9.87 9.12 11.31
N GLU A 381 11.14 9.49 11.15
CA GLU A 381 11.64 10.80 11.61
C GLU A 381 12.94 11.23 10.91
N THR A 382 13.15 12.54 10.82
CA THR A 382 14.45 13.15 10.52
C THR A 382 15.09 13.63 11.82
N TRP A 383 16.26 13.08 12.13
CA TRP A 383 17.04 13.39 13.31
C TRP A 383 18.18 14.35 12.98
N THR A 384 18.41 15.31 13.87
CA THR A 384 19.58 16.19 13.84
C THR A 384 20.37 15.99 15.13
N LEU A 385 21.59 15.48 15.00
CA LEU A 385 22.59 15.47 16.04
C LEU A 385 23.43 16.74 15.92
N THR A 386 23.64 17.45 17.03
CA THR A 386 24.45 18.67 17.08
C THR A 386 25.49 18.59 18.18
N PHE A 387 26.76 18.74 17.81
CA PHE A 387 27.86 18.78 18.76
C PHE A 387 27.86 20.10 19.53
N SER A 388 28.05 19.99 20.85
CA SER A 388 28.22 21.12 21.79
C SER A 388 29.67 21.30 22.22
N SER A 389 30.51 20.31 21.94
CA SER A 389 31.96 20.30 22.15
C SER A 389 32.59 19.25 21.23
N ALA A 390 33.88 18.97 21.38
CA ALA A 390 34.54 17.92 20.60
C ALA A 390 34.08 16.49 20.91
N SER A 391 33.32 16.28 21.99
CA SER A 391 32.87 14.93 22.40
C SER A 391 31.41 14.85 22.82
N ALA A 392 30.78 15.96 23.22
CA ALA A 392 29.38 15.96 23.66
C ALA A 392 28.44 16.47 22.56
N PHE A 393 27.28 15.84 22.41
CA PHE A 393 26.26 16.22 21.43
C PHE A 393 24.83 16.10 22.01
N SER A 394 23.87 16.72 21.34
CA SER A 394 22.44 16.53 21.57
C SER A 394 21.74 16.07 20.31
N VAL A 395 20.66 15.30 20.43
CA VAL A 395 19.87 14.85 19.28
C VAL A 395 18.44 15.36 19.41
N ALA A 396 17.88 15.83 18.30
CA ALA A 396 16.49 16.22 18.18
C ALA A 396 15.85 15.69 16.89
N GLY A 397 14.62 15.20 16.97
CA GLY A 397 13.78 14.87 15.82
C GLY A 397 13.02 16.09 15.34
N ALA A 398 12.74 16.18 14.04
CA ALA A 398 11.96 17.27 13.45
C ALA A 398 10.53 17.37 14.03
N TYR A 399 9.93 16.25 14.40
CA TYR A 399 8.63 16.16 15.06
C TYR A 399 8.75 15.93 16.57
N TYR A 400 9.64 15.02 17.01
CA TYR A 400 9.77 14.64 18.42
C TYR A 400 10.54 15.65 19.28
N GLY A 401 11.22 16.63 18.66
CA GLY A 401 12.07 17.58 19.38
C GLY A 401 13.26 16.88 20.04
N SER A 402 13.82 17.46 21.11
CA SER A 402 15.00 16.91 21.77
C SER A 402 14.70 15.56 22.43
N VAL A 403 15.52 14.55 22.11
CA VAL A 403 15.42 13.19 22.66
C VAL A 403 16.57 12.82 23.59
N GLY A 404 17.49 13.77 23.84
CA GLY A 404 18.56 13.62 24.81
C GLY A 404 19.91 14.14 24.35
N SER A 405 20.91 13.94 25.21
CA SER A 405 22.31 14.27 24.96
C SER A 405 23.21 13.06 25.16
N GLY A 406 24.23 12.93 24.33
CA GLY A 406 25.20 11.84 24.38
C GLY A 406 26.64 12.36 24.28
N ASN A 407 27.57 11.42 24.16
CA ASN A 407 28.97 11.71 23.94
C ASN A 407 29.61 10.64 23.04
N THR A 408 30.79 10.92 22.50
CA THR A 408 31.48 10.02 21.57
C THR A 408 32.12 8.79 22.23
N SER A 409 32.18 8.72 23.56
CA SER A 409 32.83 7.64 24.30
C SER A 409 31.87 6.57 24.86
N SER A 410 30.58 6.70 24.62
CA SER A 410 29.55 5.74 25.05
C SER A 410 28.42 5.69 24.02
N ASP A 411 27.80 4.52 23.86
CA ASP A 411 26.66 4.37 22.97
C ASP A 411 25.51 5.32 23.38
N PHE A 412 24.80 5.83 22.39
CA PHE A 412 23.68 6.73 22.59
C PHE A 412 22.38 6.09 22.08
N SER A 413 21.48 5.77 23.02
CA SER A 413 20.21 5.08 22.77
C SER A 413 19.05 5.88 23.38
N PRO A 414 18.52 6.90 22.69
CA PRO A 414 17.42 7.72 23.21
C PRO A 414 16.15 6.88 23.35
N ASN A 415 15.54 6.90 24.54
CA ASN A 415 14.38 6.06 24.86
C ASN A 415 13.10 6.55 24.19
N ASN A 416 12.40 5.67 23.48
CA ASN A 416 11.01 5.84 23.06
C ASN A 416 10.09 5.35 24.18
N ILE A 417 9.61 6.28 25.00
CA ILE A 417 8.78 5.96 26.18
C ILE A 417 7.47 5.27 25.82
N ASP A 418 6.96 5.50 24.61
CA ASP A 418 5.67 4.96 24.19
C ASP A 418 5.73 3.46 23.90
N MET A 419 6.90 2.96 23.50
CA MET A 419 7.13 1.54 23.17
C MET A 419 8.02 0.81 24.18
N GLY A 420 8.73 1.55 25.05
CA GLY A 420 9.64 0.96 26.03
C GLY A 420 10.97 0.47 25.44
N GLN A 421 11.32 0.95 24.24
CA GLN A 421 12.52 0.62 23.47
C GLN A 421 13.22 1.89 23.00
N PRO A 422 14.50 1.88 22.59
CA PRO A 422 15.12 3.06 22.00
C PRO A 422 14.55 3.39 20.61
N TYR A 423 14.60 4.66 20.20
CA TYR A 423 14.31 5.03 18.81
C TYR A 423 15.33 4.44 17.84
N PHE A 424 16.59 4.41 18.27
CA PHE A 424 17.77 3.86 17.59
C PHE A 424 18.93 3.82 18.61
N THR A 425 20.04 3.20 18.25
CA THR A 425 21.32 3.26 18.99
C THR A 425 22.46 3.65 18.06
N ILE A 426 23.22 4.68 18.45
CA ILE A 426 24.47 5.09 17.80
C ILE A 426 25.64 4.43 18.56
N ASN A 427 26.49 3.70 17.86
CA ASN A 427 27.63 3.01 18.45
C ASN A 427 28.83 3.96 18.66
N SER A 428 29.40 3.93 19.86
CA SER A 428 30.56 4.76 20.21
C SER A 428 31.83 4.46 19.42
N ASN A 429 31.96 3.26 18.84
CA ASN A 429 33.13 2.93 18.01
C ASN A 429 33.06 3.54 16.60
N GLY A 430 31.89 4.05 16.18
CA GLY A 430 31.73 4.69 14.87
C GLY A 430 32.38 6.07 14.77
N TRP A 431 32.66 6.72 15.91
CA TRP A 431 33.21 8.08 15.91
C TRP A 431 34.66 8.13 15.44
N GLY A 432 34.91 8.95 14.43
CA GLY A 432 36.24 9.27 13.91
C GLY A 432 36.50 10.78 13.83
N GLY A 433 37.74 11.11 13.46
CA GLY A 433 38.12 12.49 13.16
C GLY A 433 38.11 13.43 14.37
N THR A 434 37.83 14.70 14.15
CA THR A 434 37.73 15.73 15.20
C THR A 434 36.48 16.56 15.02
N TRP A 435 35.57 16.47 15.97
CA TRP A 435 34.32 17.22 16.01
C TRP A 435 34.51 18.56 16.74
N THR A 436 33.67 19.53 16.42
CA THR A 436 33.62 20.83 17.09
C THR A 436 32.20 21.26 17.40
N SER A 437 32.05 22.20 18.33
CA SER A 437 30.74 22.76 18.65
C SER A 437 30.09 23.37 17.40
N GLY A 438 28.87 22.95 17.09
CA GLY A 438 28.13 23.39 15.91
C GLY A 438 28.15 22.40 14.75
N ASP A 439 29.03 21.40 14.76
CA ASP A 439 29.00 20.33 13.76
C ASP A 439 27.71 19.50 13.91
N THR A 440 27.21 18.96 12.80
CA THR A 440 25.95 18.19 12.80
C THR A 440 26.02 16.91 12.00
N ILE A 441 25.20 15.93 12.40
CA ILE A 441 24.80 14.81 11.55
C ILE A 441 23.29 14.85 11.39
N VAL A 442 22.80 14.76 10.16
CA VAL A 442 21.38 14.61 9.84
C VAL A 442 21.16 13.22 9.25
N PHE A 443 20.14 12.51 9.75
CA PHE A 443 19.75 11.19 9.25
C PHE A 443 18.25 10.94 9.42
N ASN A 444 17.68 10.11 8.55
CA ASN A 444 16.29 9.68 8.64
C ASN A 444 16.20 8.25 9.14
N THR A 445 15.19 7.96 9.94
CA THR A 445 14.77 6.59 10.27
C THR A 445 13.40 6.30 9.66
N VAL A 446 13.20 5.08 9.19
CA VAL A 446 11.93 4.53 8.70
C VAL A 446 11.61 3.29 9.53
N PRO A 447 10.38 3.17 10.05
CA PRO A 447 10.00 2.03 10.88
C PRO A 447 9.71 0.79 10.02
N SER A 448 9.76 -0.38 10.64
CA SER A 448 9.33 -1.67 10.07
C SER A 448 7.80 -1.74 9.97
N ALA A 449 7.23 -0.92 9.08
CA ALA A 449 5.79 -0.81 8.92
C ALA A 449 5.37 -0.46 7.48
N VAL A 450 4.28 -1.10 7.03
CA VAL A 450 3.60 -0.82 5.75
C VAL A 450 2.42 0.11 6.01
N PRO A 451 2.44 1.35 5.49
CA PRO A 451 1.30 2.25 5.59
C PRO A 451 0.15 1.76 4.70
N MET A 452 -1.04 1.63 5.28
CA MET A 452 -2.24 1.21 4.59
C MET A 452 -3.32 2.29 4.66
N LEU A 453 -3.93 2.58 3.53
CA LEU A 453 -5.03 3.51 3.37
C LEU A 453 -6.31 2.70 3.17
N LEU A 454 -7.34 3.06 3.92
CA LEU A 454 -8.64 2.41 3.87
C LEU A 454 -9.71 3.45 3.58
N CYS A 455 -10.66 3.08 2.72
CA CYS A 455 -11.83 3.88 2.42
C CYS A 455 -13.08 3.03 2.64
N GLN A 456 -14.06 3.58 3.37
CA GLN A 456 -15.40 3.05 3.47
C GLN A 456 -16.33 3.99 2.71
N HIS A 457 -16.89 3.52 1.60
CA HIS A 457 -17.92 4.24 0.86
C HIS A 457 -19.30 3.68 1.21
N VAL A 458 -20.17 4.53 1.77
CA VAL A 458 -21.55 4.19 2.08
C VAL A 458 -22.46 4.97 1.12
N PRO A 459 -23.08 4.31 0.13
CA PRO A 459 -24.07 4.93 -0.73
C PRO A 459 -25.27 5.52 0.02
N ALA A 460 -25.93 6.50 -0.61
CA ALA A 460 -27.15 7.07 -0.05
C ALA A 460 -28.28 6.03 -0.01
N GLY A 461 -28.95 5.92 1.13
CA GLY A 461 -30.04 4.97 1.36
C GLY A 461 -29.58 3.57 1.78
N THR A 462 -28.27 3.33 1.96
CA THR A 462 -27.76 2.05 2.48
C THR A 462 -28.41 1.72 3.82
N ALA A 463 -28.88 0.47 3.98
CA ALA A 463 -29.51 0.02 5.22
C ALA A 463 -28.49 -0.04 6.36
N ALA A 464 -28.97 0.03 7.61
CA ALA A 464 -28.09 -0.17 8.76
C ALA A 464 -27.77 -1.66 8.92
N GLU A 465 -26.51 -2.02 8.79
CA GLU A 465 -25.99 -3.31 9.22
C GLU A 465 -25.31 -3.15 10.59
N SER A 466 -25.69 -3.98 11.56
CA SER A 466 -25.20 -3.88 12.94
C SER A 466 -23.85 -4.56 13.15
N ASN A 467 -23.53 -5.54 12.28
CA ASN A 467 -22.32 -6.33 12.34
C ASN A 467 -21.60 -6.28 10.99
N ASN A 468 -21.32 -5.07 10.53
CA ASN A 468 -20.59 -4.85 9.29
C ASN A 468 -19.13 -5.28 9.46
N LEU A 469 -18.60 -6.06 8.51
CA LEU A 469 -17.26 -6.64 8.56
C LEU A 469 -16.32 -5.98 7.58
N LEU A 470 -15.12 -5.70 8.06
CA LEU A 470 -13.94 -5.40 7.25
C LEU A 470 -12.92 -6.53 7.49
N PRO A 471 -12.93 -7.59 6.68
CA PRO A 471 -12.01 -8.69 6.83
C PRO A 471 -10.71 -8.39 6.05
N VAL A 472 -9.62 -8.16 6.79
CA VAL A 472 -8.28 -7.92 6.23
C VAL A 472 -7.44 -9.17 6.46
N GLY A 473 -6.81 -9.66 5.39
CA GLY A 473 -5.86 -10.77 5.40
C GLY A 473 -4.44 -10.26 5.27
N ASN A 474 -3.49 -11.00 5.84
CA ASN A 474 -2.07 -10.74 5.65
C ASN A 474 -1.28 -12.03 5.47
N TYR A 475 -0.20 -11.92 4.70
CA TYR A 475 0.79 -12.97 4.49
C TYR A 475 2.19 -12.38 4.71
N THR A 476 3.09 -13.19 5.28
CA THR A 476 4.50 -12.88 5.52
C THR A 476 5.25 -14.21 5.59
N GLU A 477 6.41 -14.29 4.93
CA GLU A 477 7.19 -15.52 4.80
C GLU A 477 7.95 -15.95 6.07
#